data_AF-A0A0N4YJU9-F1
#
_entry.id   AF-A0A0N4YJU9-F1
#
_cell.length_a   1.000
_cell.length_b   1.000
_cell.length_c   1.000
_cell.angle_alpha   90.00
_cell.angle_beta   90.00
_cell.angle_gamma   90.00
#
_symmetry.space_group_name_H-M   'P 1'
#
loop_
_entity.id
_entity.type
_entity.pdbx_description
1 polymer ?
#
loop_
_entity_poly.entity_id
_entity_poly.type
_entity_poly.pdbx_seq_one_letter_code
_entity_poly.pdbx_strand_id
1 'polypeptide(L)'
;MGTDKRSLARDAAALKLSNVSVLGDWDEKTQCFYYTCGRSSSSSTTSDFASDLCAYLSEYRLPDISFWIDRLRNCDFSAVTDRLVFSVPGYHQFDRMNKFGHVSLARLLRNRPPPDPEARHLLVAQCSSIGSLGEKKEAWLYSQFLQSLLGGKTSQSARLFLVYPCVEDVRDTFELKEMGVSRILSIFCFQESTAKRQPWLREYMCKWRSESRGRSKAMPHVKVSSSNFCSFFELWERCNVKKCY
;
A
#
# COMPACT_ATOMS: atom_id res chain seq x y z
N MET A 1 -50.67 8.57 0.38
CA MET A 1 -49.28 8.76 0.82
C MET A 1 -48.39 7.90 -0.04
N GLY A 2 -47.95 8.45 -1.18
CA GLY A 2 -47.08 7.75 -2.12
C GLY A 2 -45.66 7.69 -1.57
N THR A 3 -45.09 6.50 -1.53
CA THR A 3 -43.68 6.29 -1.21
C THR A 3 -42.82 6.88 -2.32
N ASP A 4 -42.04 7.89 -1.98
CA ASP A 4 -41.08 8.54 -2.88
C ASP A 4 -39.92 7.57 -3.20
N LYS A 5 -40.11 6.77 -4.24
CA LYS A 5 -39.08 5.90 -4.82
C LYS A 5 -38.35 6.65 -5.94
N ARG A 6 -37.67 7.78 -5.68
CA ARG A 6 -36.82 8.41 -6.72
C ARG A 6 -35.81 9.45 -6.20
N SER A 7 -34.86 9.06 -5.35
CA SER A 7 -33.56 9.76 -5.30
C SER A 7 -32.37 8.92 -4.80
N LEU A 8 -32.33 7.62 -5.08
CA LEU A 8 -31.07 6.90 -5.03
C LEU A 8 -30.28 7.30 -6.28
N ALA A 9 -29.37 8.25 -6.11
CA ALA A 9 -28.34 8.51 -7.11
C ALA A 9 -27.70 7.16 -7.46
N ARG A 10 -27.87 6.71 -8.70
CA ARG A 10 -27.26 5.46 -9.15
C ARG A 10 -25.76 5.71 -9.21
N ASP A 11 -24.97 4.86 -8.54
CA ASP A 11 -23.53 4.84 -8.72
C ASP A 11 -23.23 4.68 -10.22
N ALA A 12 -22.48 5.63 -10.78
CA ALA A 12 -22.10 5.60 -12.19
C ALA A 12 -20.85 4.75 -12.41
N ALA A 13 -19.99 4.70 -11.39
CA ALA A 13 -18.84 3.82 -11.33
C ALA A 13 -18.64 3.33 -9.89
N ALA A 14 -18.36 2.04 -9.74
CA ALA A 14 -17.85 1.46 -8.51
C ALA A 14 -16.42 1.00 -8.77
N LEU A 15 -15.49 1.46 -7.94
CA LEU A 15 -14.09 1.07 -8.01
C LEU A 15 -13.75 0.19 -6.81
N LYS A 16 -13.19 -0.97 -7.10
CA LYS A 16 -12.65 -1.89 -6.10
C LYS A 16 -11.18 -2.13 -6.41
N LEU A 17 -10.35 -1.91 -5.42
CA LEU A 17 -8.93 -2.19 -5.46
C LEU A 17 -8.63 -3.22 -4.36
N SER A 18 -8.02 -4.36 -4.70
CA SER A 18 -7.76 -5.44 -3.73
C SER A 18 -6.38 -6.04 -3.91
N ASN A 19 -5.76 -6.48 -2.82
CA ASN A 19 -4.45 -7.13 -2.86
C ASN A 19 -4.54 -8.68 -3.03
N VAL A 20 -5.70 -9.17 -3.47
CA VAL A 20 -6.07 -10.58 -3.58
C VAL A 20 -5.88 -11.04 -5.01
N SER A 21 -5.13 -12.11 -5.27
CA SER A 21 -4.75 -12.53 -6.63
C SER A 21 -5.43 -13.81 -7.09
N VAL A 22 -5.73 -14.74 -6.19
CA VAL A 22 -6.33 -16.05 -6.52
C VAL A 22 -7.46 -16.43 -5.55
N LEU A 23 -8.29 -17.41 -5.91
CA LEU A 23 -9.43 -17.83 -5.06
C LEU A 23 -8.98 -18.20 -3.63
N GLY A 24 -7.90 -18.96 -3.49
CA GLY A 24 -7.36 -19.34 -2.17
C GLY A 24 -6.71 -18.19 -1.38
N ASP A 25 -6.63 -16.97 -1.93
CA ASP A 25 -6.20 -15.80 -1.17
C ASP A 25 -7.33 -15.21 -0.31
N TRP A 26 -8.59 -15.57 -0.58
CA TRP A 26 -9.75 -15.12 0.21
C TRP A 26 -9.89 -15.89 1.52
N ASP A 27 -9.38 -17.12 1.55
CA ASP A 27 -9.52 -18.02 2.68
C ASP A 27 -8.36 -17.83 3.67
N GLU A 28 -8.70 -17.69 4.95
CA GLU A 28 -7.80 -17.72 6.11
C GLU A 28 -6.59 -16.75 6.11
N LYS A 29 -6.56 -15.78 5.19
CA LYS A 29 -5.55 -14.71 5.13
C LYS A 29 -6.11 -13.36 5.58
N THR A 30 -5.23 -12.52 6.09
CA THR A 30 -5.56 -11.11 6.30
C THR A 30 -5.32 -10.34 4.99
N GLN A 31 -6.42 -9.99 4.34
CA GLN A 31 -6.51 -9.18 3.13
C GLN A 31 -7.22 -7.87 3.40
N CYS A 32 -7.07 -6.90 2.50
CA CYS A 32 -7.87 -5.68 2.52
C CYS A 32 -8.31 -5.31 1.11
N PHE A 33 -9.45 -4.64 1.02
CA PHE A 33 -9.89 -4.02 -0.21
C PHE A 33 -10.28 -2.58 0.07
N TYR A 34 -10.00 -1.72 -0.90
CA TYR A 34 -10.53 -0.37 -0.95
C TYR A 34 -11.72 -0.36 -1.89
N TYR A 35 -12.78 0.29 -1.46
CA TYR A 35 -14.00 0.44 -2.23
C TYR A 35 -14.41 1.90 -2.22
N THR A 36 -14.70 2.43 -3.41
CA THR A 36 -15.24 3.77 -3.57
C THR A 36 -16.20 3.81 -4.74
N CYS A 37 -17.09 4.79 -4.77
CA CYS A 37 -18.08 5.00 -5.82
C CYS A 37 -18.00 6.43 -6.35
N GLY A 38 -18.19 6.55 -7.67
CA GLY A 38 -18.33 7.82 -8.38
C GLY A 38 -19.77 8.01 -8.81
N ARG A 39 -20.29 9.22 -8.62
CA ARG A 39 -21.65 9.59 -9.06
C ARG A 39 -21.61 10.02 -10.51
N SER A 40 -22.72 9.89 -11.22
CA SER A 40 -22.81 10.48 -12.57
C SER A 40 -22.87 12.00 -12.41
N SER A 41 -21.95 12.72 -13.05
CA SER A 41 -21.96 14.18 -13.08
C SER A 41 -21.84 14.70 -14.50
N SER A 42 -22.56 15.78 -14.78
CA SER A 42 -22.38 16.59 -15.99
C SER A 42 -21.31 17.68 -15.79
N SER A 43 -20.80 17.85 -14.57
CA SER A 43 -19.74 18.81 -14.23
C SER A 43 -18.35 18.16 -14.35
N SER A 44 -17.41 18.90 -14.93
CA SER A 44 -16.07 18.44 -15.31
C SER A 44 -15.01 18.54 -14.20
N THR A 45 -15.41 18.75 -12.94
CA THR A 45 -14.44 18.88 -11.84
C THR A 45 -13.85 17.52 -11.50
N THR A 46 -12.65 17.26 -11.99
CA THR A 46 -11.91 16.01 -11.72
C THR A 46 -11.31 16.08 -10.32
N SER A 47 -11.72 15.18 -9.43
CA SER A 47 -11.10 15.02 -8.11
C SER A 47 -9.62 14.61 -8.23
N ASP A 48 -8.82 14.89 -7.19
CA ASP A 48 -7.43 14.43 -7.09
C ASP A 48 -7.31 12.91 -7.27
N PHE A 49 -8.21 12.14 -6.63
CA PHE A 49 -8.24 10.68 -6.74
C PHE A 49 -8.44 10.21 -8.19
N ALA A 50 -9.45 10.75 -8.88
CA ALA A 50 -9.74 10.43 -10.27
C ALA A 50 -8.57 10.83 -11.19
N SER A 51 -7.92 11.96 -10.91
CA SER A 51 -6.73 12.41 -11.64
C SER A 51 -5.57 11.42 -11.48
N ASP A 52 -5.26 11.01 -10.24
CA ASP A 52 -4.21 10.04 -9.97
C ASP A 52 -4.51 8.68 -10.65
N LEU A 53 -5.76 8.22 -10.63
CA LEU A 53 -6.19 6.97 -11.27
C LEU A 53 -6.09 7.04 -12.81
N CYS A 54 -6.53 8.15 -13.41
CA CYS A 54 -6.38 8.36 -14.86
C CYS A 54 -4.91 8.42 -15.27
N ALA A 55 -4.06 9.05 -14.44
CA ALA A 55 -2.63 9.10 -14.67
C ALA A 55 -2.01 7.69 -14.65
N TYR A 56 -2.39 6.85 -13.68
CA TYR A 56 -1.95 5.46 -13.62
C TYR A 56 -2.36 4.65 -14.86
N LEU A 57 -3.63 4.71 -15.24
CA LEU A 57 -4.14 3.98 -16.40
C LEU A 57 -3.48 4.42 -17.72
N SER A 58 -3.19 5.72 -17.85
CA SER A 58 -2.51 6.26 -19.04
C SER A 58 -1.11 5.68 -19.26
N GLU A 59 -0.45 5.20 -18.20
CA GLU A 59 0.92 4.66 -18.28
C GLU A 59 0.98 3.29 -18.98
N TYR A 60 -0.15 2.58 -19.10
CA TYR A 60 -0.23 1.34 -19.85
C TYR A 60 -0.11 1.55 -21.36
N ARG A 61 -0.44 2.75 -21.87
CA ARG A 61 -0.37 3.12 -23.30
C ARG A 61 -1.12 2.15 -24.23
N LEU A 62 -2.24 1.60 -23.77
CA LEU A 62 -3.11 0.73 -24.55
C LEU A 62 -4.35 1.51 -25.03
N PRO A 63 -4.77 1.37 -26.30
CA PRO A 63 -5.92 2.09 -26.83
C PRO A 63 -7.23 1.73 -26.11
N ASP A 64 -7.39 0.48 -25.71
CA ASP A 64 -8.59 -0.03 -25.02
C ASP A 64 -8.80 0.61 -23.64
N ILE A 65 -7.75 1.17 -23.04
CA ILE A 65 -7.83 1.82 -21.73
C ILE A 65 -8.40 3.24 -21.83
N SER A 66 -8.29 3.90 -22.99
CA SER A 66 -8.82 5.26 -23.20
C SER A 66 -10.32 5.32 -22.91
N PHE A 67 -11.07 4.28 -23.30
CA PHE A 67 -12.50 4.17 -22.98
C PHE A 67 -12.78 4.25 -21.47
N TRP A 68 -11.96 3.55 -20.66
CA TRP A 68 -12.10 3.55 -19.20
C TRP A 68 -11.66 4.88 -18.57
N ILE A 69 -10.60 5.49 -19.10
CA ILE A 69 -10.15 6.83 -18.67
C ILE A 69 -11.26 7.86 -18.90
N ASP A 70 -11.90 7.84 -20.06
CA ASP A 70 -12.98 8.78 -20.38
C ASP A 70 -14.21 8.55 -19.49
N ARG A 71 -14.54 7.30 -19.17
CA ARG A 71 -15.58 6.99 -18.19
C ARG A 71 -15.27 7.56 -16.80
N LEU A 72 -14.03 7.38 -16.32
CA LEU A 72 -13.60 7.89 -15.02
C LEU A 72 -13.61 9.42 -14.94
N ARG A 73 -13.22 10.11 -16.02
CA ARG A 73 -13.28 11.58 -16.11
C ARG A 73 -14.70 12.13 -16.02
N ASN A 74 -15.69 11.34 -16.45
CA ASN A 74 -17.11 11.70 -16.41
C ASN A 74 -17.82 11.23 -15.12
N CYS A 75 -17.07 10.73 -14.14
CA CYS A 75 -17.58 10.36 -12.83
C CYS A 75 -17.14 11.39 -11.78
N ASP A 76 -18.06 11.73 -10.89
CA ASP A 76 -17.79 12.58 -9.75
C ASP A 76 -17.29 11.76 -8.57
N PHE A 77 -16.00 11.92 -8.28
CA PHE A 77 -15.32 11.38 -7.11
C PHE A 77 -14.96 12.47 -6.08
N SER A 78 -15.64 13.62 -6.09
CA SER A 78 -15.38 14.74 -5.15
C SER A 78 -15.51 14.36 -3.68
N ALA A 79 -16.33 13.35 -3.36
CA ALA A 79 -16.46 12.80 -2.01
C ALA A 79 -15.23 11.98 -1.56
N VAL A 80 -14.34 11.62 -2.48
CA VAL A 80 -13.14 10.84 -2.20
C VAL A 80 -11.98 11.77 -1.90
N THR A 81 -11.58 11.80 -0.62
CA THR A 81 -10.44 12.62 -0.16
C THR A 81 -9.10 11.90 -0.26
N ASP A 82 -9.12 10.60 -0.58
CA ASP A 82 -7.92 9.77 -0.67
C ASP A 82 -7.07 10.13 -1.90
N ARG A 83 -5.77 9.81 -1.80
CA ARG A 83 -4.81 9.97 -2.89
C ARG A 83 -4.30 8.60 -3.33
N LEU A 84 -4.09 8.43 -4.64
CA LEU A 84 -3.56 7.17 -5.17
C LEU A 84 -2.05 7.31 -5.37
N VAL A 85 -1.28 6.44 -4.71
CA VAL A 85 0.15 6.26 -4.95
C VAL A 85 0.33 4.96 -5.73
N PHE A 86 0.97 5.04 -6.89
CA PHE A 86 1.15 3.91 -7.79
C PHE A 86 2.58 3.86 -8.33
N SER A 87 2.97 2.70 -8.87
CA SER A 87 4.30 2.49 -9.46
C SER A 87 4.18 1.92 -10.87
N VAL A 88 5.10 2.34 -11.74
CA VAL A 88 5.17 1.90 -13.13
C VAL A 88 6.59 1.41 -13.40
N PRO A 89 6.79 0.25 -14.06
CA PRO A 89 8.12 -0.24 -14.41
C PRO A 89 8.92 0.78 -15.23
N GLY A 90 10.23 0.84 -15.00
CA GLY A 90 11.17 1.62 -15.79
C GLY A 90 11.99 2.64 -15.00
N TYR A 91 13.02 3.18 -15.66
CA TYR A 91 13.88 4.22 -15.12
C TYR A 91 13.26 5.60 -15.39
N HIS A 92 12.75 6.22 -14.33
CA HIS A 92 12.09 7.52 -14.41
C HIS A 92 13.06 8.63 -14.02
N GLN A 93 13.29 9.59 -14.91
CA GLN A 93 14.17 10.74 -14.68
C GLN A 93 13.36 12.03 -14.52
N PHE A 94 13.98 13.04 -13.90
CA PHE A 94 13.45 14.40 -13.77
C PHE A 94 12.03 14.43 -13.16
N ASP A 95 11.11 15.17 -13.78
CA ASP A 95 9.75 15.40 -13.30
C ASP A 95 8.92 14.12 -13.20
N ARG A 96 9.28 13.04 -13.92
CA ARG A 96 8.58 11.76 -13.82
C ARG A 96 8.95 10.99 -12.54
N MET A 97 10.13 11.24 -11.98
CA MET A 97 10.58 10.56 -10.75
C MET A 97 9.63 10.79 -9.58
N ASN A 98 9.05 12.00 -9.48
CA ASN A 98 8.14 12.38 -8.39
C ASN A 98 6.70 11.88 -8.57
N LYS A 99 6.40 11.15 -9.66
CA LYS A 99 5.05 10.65 -9.95
C LYS A 99 4.80 9.25 -9.39
N PHE A 100 5.84 8.46 -9.19
CA PHE A 100 5.71 7.04 -8.89
C PHE A 100 6.34 6.63 -7.55
N GLY A 101 5.82 5.54 -6.99
CA GLY A 101 6.36 4.88 -5.81
C GLY A 101 6.50 5.78 -4.58
N HIS A 102 7.49 5.47 -3.75
CA HIS A 102 7.68 6.16 -2.47
C HIS A 102 8.02 7.66 -2.63
N VAL A 103 8.60 8.08 -3.76
CA VAL A 103 8.89 9.51 -4.01
C VAL A 103 7.59 10.30 -4.23
N SER A 104 6.59 9.71 -4.90
CA SER A 104 5.25 10.31 -5.01
C SER A 104 4.57 10.44 -3.66
N LEU A 105 4.71 9.42 -2.80
CA LEU A 105 4.26 9.49 -1.41
C LEU A 105 4.92 10.65 -0.67
N ALA A 106 6.25 10.80 -0.79
CA ALA A 106 6.97 11.90 -0.17
C ALA A 106 6.43 13.27 -0.60
N ARG A 107 6.14 13.44 -1.90
CA ARG A 107 5.55 14.66 -2.46
C ARG A 107 4.18 14.97 -1.85
N LEU A 108 3.30 13.96 -1.71
CA LEU A 108 1.98 14.13 -1.09
C LEU A 108 2.07 14.50 0.40
N LEU A 109 3.10 14.00 1.09
CA LEU A 109 3.32 14.24 2.52
C LEU A 109 4.04 15.55 2.83
N ARG A 110 4.72 16.14 1.85
CA ARG A 110 5.52 17.36 2.01
C ARG A 110 4.73 18.48 2.66
N ASN A 111 3.50 18.71 2.21
CA ASN A 111 2.65 19.82 2.65
C ASN A 111 1.91 19.56 3.96
N ARG A 112 2.01 18.36 4.54
CA ARG A 112 1.43 18.10 5.85
C ARG A 112 2.18 18.87 6.94
N PRO A 113 1.58 19.12 8.11
CA PRO A 113 2.32 19.71 9.22
C PRO A 113 3.59 18.89 9.53
N PRO A 114 4.70 19.55 9.87
CA PRO A 114 5.87 18.82 10.34
C PRO A 114 5.50 18.03 11.61
N PRO A 115 6.10 16.85 11.81
CA PRO A 115 5.90 16.10 13.04
C PRO A 115 6.38 16.92 14.25
N ASP A 116 5.67 16.84 15.39
CA ASP A 116 6.09 17.47 16.65
C ASP A 116 7.49 16.99 17.07
N PRO A 117 8.50 17.87 17.14
CA PRO A 117 9.89 17.50 17.45
C PRO A 117 10.07 16.72 18.76
N GLU A 118 9.22 16.98 19.75
CA GLU A 118 9.28 16.35 21.07
C GLU A 118 8.57 14.99 21.11
N ALA A 119 7.76 14.68 20.09
CA ALA A 119 7.05 13.42 19.99
C ALA A 119 7.94 12.32 19.38
N ARG A 120 7.72 11.09 19.85
CA ARG A 120 8.30 9.91 19.18
C ARG A 120 7.52 9.63 17.91
N HIS A 121 8.19 9.66 16.76
CA HIS A 121 7.59 9.28 15.49
C HIS A 121 7.85 7.81 15.20
N LEU A 122 6.85 6.98 15.49
CA LEU A 122 6.88 5.57 15.13
C LEU A 122 6.20 5.41 13.78
N LEU A 123 6.94 4.84 12.84
CA LEU A 123 6.45 4.45 11.54
C LEU A 123 6.46 2.93 11.48
N VAL A 124 5.39 2.36 10.93
CA VAL A 124 5.22 0.91 10.82
C VAL A 124 4.90 0.58 9.37
N ALA A 125 5.68 -0.30 8.76
CA ALA A 125 5.39 -0.86 7.46
C ALA A 125 5.21 -2.38 7.59
N GLN A 126 4.04 -2.86 7.21
CA GLN A 126 3.73 -4.28 7.14
C GLN A 126 3.85 -4.74 5.68
N CYS A 127 4.56 -5.84 5.48
CA CYS A 127 4.73 -6.45 4.16
C CYS A 127 4.64 -7.97 4.24
N SER A 128 4.38 -8.63 3.11
CA SER A 128 4.35 -10.10 3.00
C SER A 128 5.62 -10.66 2.35
N SER A 129 6.56 -9.81 1.93
CA SER A 129 7.89 -10.19 1.48
C SER A 129 8.86 -9.01 1.58
N ILE A 130 10.16 -9.31 1.54
CA ILE A 130 11.24 -8.34 1.70
C ILE A 130 12.34 -8.67 0.69
N GLY A 131 12.78 -7.66 -0.07
CA GLY A 131 13.89 -7.76 -1.02
C GLY A 131 15.25 -7.40 -0.41
N SER A 132 16.27 -7.29 -1.26
CA SER A 132 17.59 -6.80 -0.85
C SER A 132 17.57 -5.29 -0.64
N LEU A 133 17.82 -4.84 0.58
CA LEU A 133 17.81 -3.44 0.99
C LEU A 133 19.22 -2.84 1.08
N GLY A 134 20.25 -3.69 1.04
CA GLY A 134 21.66 -3.35 1.14
C GLY A 134 22.30 -3.82 2.45
N GLU A 135 23.62 -3.68 2.53
CA GLU A 135 24.43 -4.20 3.65
C GLU A 135 24.18 -3.46 4.97
N LYS A 136 23.66 -2.23 4.91
CA LYS A 136 23.35 -1.37 6.07
C LYS A 136 22.00 -0.67 5.88
N LYS A 137 21.37 -0.25 6.98
CA LYS A 137 20.06 0.43 6.95
C LYS A 137 20.06 1.73 6.16
N GLU A 138 21.19 2.43 6.15
CA GLU A 138 21.40 3.69 5.42
C GLU A 138 21.52 3.48 3.90
N ALA A 139 21.71 2.25 3.42
CA ALA A 139 21.83 1.99 2.00
C ALA A 139 20.53 2.26 1.21
N TRP A 140 19.37 2.24 1.89
CA TRP A 140 18.08 2.56 1.29
C TRP A 140 16.94 2.77 2.28
N LEU A 141 16.80 1.88 3.25
CA LEU A 141 15.63 1.84 4.12
C LEU A 141 15.48 3.16 4.90
N TYR A 142 16.58 3.65 5.48
CA TYR A 142 16.59 4.90 6.24
C TYR A 142 16.83 6.13 5.37
N SER A 143 17.70 6.03 4.35
CA SER A 143 18.09 7.17 3.53
C SER A 143 17.03 7.58 2.51
N GLN A 144 16.21 6.64 2.03
CA GLN A 144 15.21 6.90 1.00
C GLN A 144 13.80 6.62 1.49
N PHE A 145 13.53 5.39 1.94
CA PHE A 145 12.17 4.97 2.27
C PHE A 145 11.62 5.70 3.50
N LEU A 146 12.36 5.73 4.61
CA LEU A 146 11.99 6.50 5.81
C LEU A 146 11.83 7.99 5.50
N GLN A 147 12.76 8.60 4.75
CA GLN A 147 12.65 10.01 4.36
C GLN A 147 11.37 10.28 3.58
N SER A 148 10.96 9.33 2.74
CA SER A 148 9.73 9.45 1.96
C SER A 148 8.48 9.37 2.83
N LEU A 149 8.45 8.46 3.81
CA LEU A 149 7.37 8.36 4.78
C LEU A 149 7.26 9.60 5.68
N LEU A 150 8.36 10.35 5.86
CA LEU A 150 8.39 11.63 6.56
C LEU A 150 8.06 12.83 5.66
N GLY A 151 7.78 12.61 4.37
CA GLY A 151 7.52 13.69 3.41
C GLY A 151 8.75 14.54 3.09
N GLY A 152 9.94 13.95 3.16
CA GLY A 152 11.23 14.62 2.95
C GLY A 152 11.69 15.48 4.12
N LYS A 153 11.04 15.35 5.29
CA LYS A 153 11.39 16.11 6.50
C LYS A 153 12.36 15.31 7.36
N THR A 154 13.34 16.00 7.92
CA THR A 154 14.27 15.39 8.87
C THR A 154 13.62 15.29 10.25
N SER A 155 13.68 14.10 10.85
CA SER A 155 13.30 13.89 12.24
C SER A 155 14.32 12.96 12.90
N GLN A 156 14.95 13.45 13.97
CA GLN A 156 15.94 12.68 14.72
C GLN A 156 15.28 11.59 15.61
N SER A 157 14.00 11.77 15.96
CA SER A 157 13.25 10.84 16.80
C SER A 157 12.47 9.78 16.01
N ALA A 158 12.53 9.82 14.66
CA ALA A 158 11.79 8.89 13.81
C ALA A 158 12.39 7.49 13.79
N ARG A 159 11.54 6.49 14.02
CA ARG A 159 11.90 5.06 13.98
C ARG A 159 10.93 4.30 13.07
N LEU A 160 11.49 3.47 12.20
CA LEU A 160 10.73 2.60 11.31
C LEU A 160 10.78 1.16 11.83
N PHE A 161 9.61 0.54 11.94
CA PHE A 161 9.44 -0.87 12.26
C PHE A 161 8.79 -1.59 11.09
N LEU A 162 9.24 -2.82 10.84
CA LEU A 162 8.73 -3.68 9.79
C LEU A 162 7.94 -4.83 10.41
N VAL A 163 6.65 -4.92 10.15
CA VAL A 163 5.85 -6.06 10.59
C VAL A 163 5.96 -7.15 9.54
N TYR A 164 6.50 -8.30 9.94
CA TYR A 164 6.68 -9.48 9.10
C TYR A 164 6.45 -10.76 9.93
N PRO A 165 5.71 -11.75 9.43
CA PRO A 165 5.45 -12.99 10.18
C PRO A 165 6.75 -13.73 10.52
N CYS A 166 6.89 -14.18 11.76
CA CYS A 166 8.01 -15.04 12.15
C CYS A 166 7.69 -16.53 11.96
N VAL A 167 8.69 -17.40 12.15
CA VAL A 167 8.54 -18.85 11.96
C VAL A 167 7.48 -19.42 12.90
N GLU A 168 7.39 -18.91 14.14
CA GLU A 168 6.35 -19.30 15.08
C GLU A 168 4.96 -18.88 14.59
N ASP A 169 4.82 -17.67 14.03
CA ASP A 169 3.54 -17.17 13.50
C ASP A 169 3.04 -18.06 12.34
N VAL A 170 3.94 -18.54 11.50
CA VAL A 170 3.64 -19.47 10.39
C VAL A 170 3.27 -20.87 10.90
N ARG A 171 3.80 -21.30 12.05
CA ARG A 171 3.45 -22.60 12.66
C ARG A 171 2.09 -22.57 13.34
N ASP A 172 1.65 -21.43 13.85
CA ASP A 172 0.39 -21.30 14.58
C ASP A 172 -0.80 -20.81 13.70
N THR A 173 -0.60 -20.72 12.38
CA THR A 173 -1.62 -20.28 11.41
C THR A 173 -2.72 -21.33 11.19
N PHE A 174 -3.93 -20.86 10.87
CA PHE A 174 -5.06 -21.74 10.51
C PHE A 174 -4.74 -22.62 9.29
N GLU A 175 -4.04 -22.03 8.32
CA GLU A 175 -3.70 -22.65 7.04
C GLU A 175 -2.74 -23.83 7.15
N LEU A 176 -2.11 -24.04 8.32
CA LEU A 176 -1.10 -25.10 8.51
C LEU A 176 -1.66 -26.48 8.15
N LYS A 177 -2.92 -26.73 8.54
CA LYS A 177 -3.57 -28.04 8.33
C LYS A 177 -3.86 -28.33 6.87
N GLU A 178 -4.15 -27.30 6.07
CA GLU A 178 -4.58 -27.47 4.68
C GLU A 178 -3.43 -27.32 3.68
N MET A 179 -2.50 -26.39 3.91
CA MET A 179 -1.45 -26.04 2.95
C MET A 179 -0.07 -26.57 3.32
N GLY A 180 0.16 -26.88 4.59
CA GLY A 180 1.47 -27.26 5.11
C GLY A 180 2.48 -26.11 5.12
N VAL A 181 3.49 -26.21 6.00
CA VAL A 181 4.47 -25.13 6.27
C VAL A 181 5.17 -24.64 4.99
N SER A 182 5.52 -25.54 4.07
CA SER A 182 6.30 -25.22 2.86
C SER A 182 5.54 -24.30 1.90
N ARG A 183 4.24 -24.51 1.70
CA ARG A 183 3.44 -23.63 0.82
C ARG A 183 3.21 -22.27 1.46
N ILE A 184 3.00 -22.21 2.78
CA ILE A 184 2.82 -20.94 3.49
C ILE A 184 4.11 -20.12 3.42
N LEU A 185 5.27 -20.75 3.64
CA LEU A 185 6.58 -20.11 3.46
C LEU A 185 6.81 -19.64 2.01
N SER A 186 6.28 -20.34 1.00
CA SER A 186 6.38 -19.89 -0.41
C SER A 186 5.56 -18.64 -0.72
N ILE A 187 4.49 -18.37 0.04
CA ILE A 187 3.71 -17.13 -0.06
C ILE A 187 4.47 -15.97 0.59
N PHE A 188 5.23 -16.27 1.66
CA PHE A 188 6.06 -15.32 2.38
C PHE A 188 7.50 -15.31 1.85
N CYS A 189 7.72 -14.57 0.76
CA CYS A 189 9.04 -14.49 0.11
C CYS A 189 10.06 -13.62 0.88
N PHE A 190 10.68 -14.17 1.93
CA PHE A 190 11.94 -13.68 2.49
C PHE A 190 13.00 -14.79 2.39
N GLN A 191 13.69 -14.84 1.26
CA GLN A 191 14.66 -15.89 0.97
C GLN A 191 15.84 -15.81 1.94
N GLU A 192 16.32 -16.97 2.41
CA GLU A 192 17.47 -17.06 3.31
C GLU A 192 18.72 -16.40 2.73
N SER A 193 18.94 -16.52 1.42
CA SER A 193 20.03 -15.86 0.69
C SER A 193 19.97 -14.33 0.77
N THR A 194 18.75 -13.76 0.76
CA THR A 194 18.53 -12.32 0.90
C THR A 194 18.68 -11.91 2.36
N ALA A 195 18.11 -12.69 3.29
CA ALA A 195 18.20 -12.44 4.73
C ALA A 195 19.66 -12.40 5.22
N LYS A 196 20.51 -13.32 4.75
CA LYS A 196 21.94 -13.38 5.09
C LYS A 196 22.72 -12.13 4.67
N ARG A 197 22.28 -11.41 3.63
CA ARG A 197 22.93 -10.18 3.15
C ARG A 197 22.56 -8.94 3.99
N GLN A 198 21.55 -9.03 4.85
CA GLN A 198 21.06 -7.90 5.64
C GLN A 198 20.66 -8.32 7.08
N PRO A 199 21.59 -8.84 7.89
CA PRO A 199 21.30 -9.31 9.25
C PRO A 199 20.78 -8.18 10.16
N TRP A 200 21.21 -6.94 9.90
CA TRP A 200 20.78 -5.73 10.61
C TRP A 200 19.26 -5.53 10.61
N LEU A 201 18.54 -6.09 9.63
CA LEU A 201 17.11 -5.89 9.49
C LEU A 201 16.31 -6.46 10.66
N ARG A 202 16.84 -7.51 11.31
CA ARG A 202 16.17 -8.20 12.43
C ARG A 202 15.85 -7.28 13.60
N GLU A 203 16.67 -6.26 13.84
CA GLU A 203 16.47 -5.27 14.93
C GLU A 203 15.25 -4.37 14.71
N TYR A 204 14.78 -4.27 13.46
CA TYR A 204 13.65 -3.42 13.06
C TYR A 204 12.38 -4.24 12.80
N MET A 205 12.45 -5.57 12.92
CA MET A 205 11.31 -6.44 12.65
C MET A 205 10.42 -6.61 13.88
N CYS A 206 9.12 -6.64 13.65
CA CYS A 206 8.09 -6.93 14.63
C CYS A 206 7.23 -8.12 14.17
N LYS A 207 6.76 -8.91 15.13
CA LYS A 207 5.89 -10.06 14.87
C LYS A 207 4.52 -9.62 14.36
N TRP A 208 3.85 -10.50 13.61
CA TRP A 208 2.47 -10.27 13.20
C TRP A 208 1.52 -10.49 14.37
N ARG A 209 0.77 -9.47 14.78
CA ARG A 209 -0.29 -9.61 15.80
C ARG A 209 -1.50 -8.79 15.39
N SER A 210 -2.69 -9.38 15.46
CA SER A 210 -3.96 -8.75 15.09
C SER A 210 -5.09 -9.28 15.98
N GLU A 211 -4.85 -9.25 17.29
CA GLU A 211 -5.73 -9.84 18.31
C GLU A 211 -7.08 -9.14 18.35
N SER A 212 -7.09 -7.81 18.25
CA SER A 212 -8.30 -6.99 18.24
C SER A 212 -9.25 -7.31 17.08
N ARG A 213 -8.73 -7.88 15.98
CA ARG A 213 -9.50 -8.29 14.81
C ARG A 213 -9.64 -9.81 14.69
N GLY A 214 -9.19 -10.56 15.69
CA GLY A 214 -9.18 -12.04 15.70
C GLY A 214 -8.30 -12.66 14.61
N ARG A 215 -7.35 -11.91 14.06
CA ARG A 215 -6.59 -12.27 12.84
C ARG A 215 -5.11 -12.57 13.09
N SER A 216 -4.68 -12.72 14.35
CA SER A 216 -3.30 -13.10 14.66
C SER A 216 -2.86 -14.43 14.03
N LYS A 217 -3.81 -15.36 13.83
CA LYS A 217 -3.58 -16.65 13.16
C LYS A 217 -3.91 -16.64 11.66
N ALA A 218 -4.38 -15.52 11.13
CA ALA A 218 -4.66 -15.33 9.70
C ALA A 218 -3.52 -14.51 9.08
N MET A 219 -2.62 -15.16 8.35
CA MET A 219 -1.36 -14.53 7.94
C MET A 219 -1.58 -13.32 7.02
N PRO A 220 -0.77 -12.25 7.16
CA PRO A 220 -0.99 -11.01 6.43
C PRO A 220 -0.46 -11.09 5.01
N HIS A 221 -1.36 -11.13 4.03
CA HIS A 221 -1.01 -10.93 2.62
C HIS A 221 -1.23 -9.48 2.18
N VAL A 222 -1.91 -8.68 3.00
CA VAL A 222 -1.98 -7.22 2.88
C VAL A 222 -0.60 -6.55 3.03
N LYS A 223 -0.48 -5.33 2.51
CA LYS A 223 0.67 -4.44 2.69
C LYS A 223 0.13 -3.11 3.19
N VAL A 224 0.64 -2.62 4.31
CA VAL A 224 0.13 -1.39 4.95
C VAL A 224 1.29 -0.60 5.53
N SER A 225 1.37 0.68 5.22
CA SER A 225 2.32 1.61 5.83
C SER A 225 1.55 2.58 6.71
N SER A 226 2.06 2.93 7.89
CA SER A 226 1.39 3.89 8.76
C SER A 226 2.40 4.68 9.58
N SER A 227 2.01 5.89 9.95
CA SER A 227 2.65 6.70 10.97
C SER A 227 1.62 7.05 12.04
N ASN A 228 2.08 7.43 13.23
CA ASN A 228 1.22 7.89 14.33
C ASN A 228 0.21 9.00 13.96
N PHE A 229 0.42 9.68 12.82
CA PHE A 229 -0.41 10.78 12.31
C PHE A 229 -1.20 10.42 11.06
N CYS A 230 -0.95 9.27 10.42
CA CYS A 230 -1.69 8.83 9.25
C CYS A 230 -1.56 7.33 8.99
N SER A 231 -2.69 6.67 8.76
CA SER A 231 -2.68 5.36 8.12
C SER A 231 -2.58 5.55 6.61
N PHE A 232 -1.61 4.90 5.97
CA PHE A 232 -1.52 4.82 4.51
C PHE A 232 -2.03 3.44 4.09
N PHE A 233 -3.15 3.44 3.38
CA PHE A 233 -3.56 2.25 2.68
C PHE A 233 -2.87 2.24 1.31
N GLU A 234 -1.66 1.70 1.28
CA GLU A 234 -0.90 1.56 0.05
C GLU A 234 -1.44 0.35 -0.72
N LEU A 235 -2.35 0.62 -1.65
CA LEU A 235 -2.81 -0.36 -2.61
C LEU A 235 -1.77 -0.56 -3.69
N TRP A 236 -0.69 -1.24 -3.29
CA TRP A 236 0.41 -1.48 -4.20
C TRP A 236 0.12 -2.65 -5.16
N GLU A 237 -0.82 -3.55 -4.94
CA GLU A 237 -0.87 -4.87 -5.63
C GLU A 237 0.42 -5.74 -5.58
N ARG A 238 1.67 -5.23 -5.60
CA ARG A 238 2.90 -6.06 -5.75
C ARG A 238 4.23 -5.60 -5.12
N CYS A 239 4.33 -4.50 -4.36
CA CYS A 239 5.59 -4.17 -3.66
C CYS A 239 5.54 -4.50 -2.18
N ASN A 240 6.28 -5.54 -1.93
CA ASN A 240 7.08 -5.80 -0.76
C ASN A 240 8.08 -4.67 -0.49
N VAL A 241 8.67 -4.64 0.71
CA VAL A 241 9.78 -3.72 1.00
C VAL A 241 10.99 -4.19 0.19
N LYS A 242 11.20 -3.60 -1.00
CA LYS A 242 12.27 -3.95 -1.94
C LYS A 242 12.66 -2.75 -2.80
N LYS A 243 13.93 -2.70 -3.21
CA LYS A 243 14.35 -1.88 -4.35
C LYS A 243 13.79 -2.50 -5.63
N CYS A 244 13.11 -1.70 -6.44
CA CYS A 244 12.83 -2.04 -7.82
C CYS A 244 13.78 -1.22 -8.69
N TYR A 245 14.60 -1.93 -9.48
CA TYR A 245 15.36 -1.35 -10.58
C TYR A 245 14.49 -1.31 -11.82
#